data_AF-A0A2E8K2X4-F1
#
_entry.id   AF-A0A2E8K2X4-F1
#
_cell.length_a   1.000
_cell.length_b   1.000
_cell.length_c   1.000
_cell.angle_alpha   90.00
_cell.angle_beta   90.00
_cell.angle_gamma   90.00
#
_symmetry.space_group_name_H-M   'P 1'
#
loop_
_entity.id
_entity.type
_entity.pdbx_description
1 polymer ?
#
loop_
_entity_poly.entity_id
_entity_poly.type
_entity_poly.pdbx_seq_one_letter_code
_entity_poly.pdbx_strand_id
1 'polypeptide(L)'
;MAASLAQSEFVYRSGTSPDIYTFTITSDSQGNLSVRDIEDPYGFVISPYTQIPQSVTADISSAMSAVETILALTSAVNGTLTFTAETSKSVTFAEAFADTSYRVQTTSDIFAPFRITNKTVLGFTIQAGATVTANVGYDVFV
;
A
#
# COMPACT_ATOMS: atom_id res chain seq x y z
N MET A 1 12.39 -19.71 13.62
CA MET A 1 11.95 -19.44 12.23
C MET A 1 11.05 -18.23 12.26
N ALA A 2 11.28 -17.26 11.39
CA ALA A 2 10.36 -16.13 11.21
C ALA A 2 9.28 -16.52 10.19
N ALA A 3 8.04 -16.10 10.43
CA ALA A 3 6.96 -16.28 9.46
C ALA A 3 7.14 -15.28 8.30
N SER A 4 6.93 -15.73 7.07
CA SER A 4 6.91 -14.88 5.88
C SER A 4 5.52 -14.89 5.25
N LEU A 5 5.09 -13.73 4.75
CA LEU A 5 3.85 -13.64 3.97
C LEU A 5 3.99 -14.48 2.68
N ALA A 6 3.08 -15.44 2.49
CA ALA A 6 3.03 -16.23 1.27
C ALA A 6 2.02 -15.65 0.27
N GLN A 7 0.85 -15.21 0.76
CA GLN A 7 -0.25 -14.70 -0.06
C GLN A 7 -1.19 -13.86 0.79
N SER A 8 -1.80 -12.84 0.18
CA SER A 8 -2.91 -12.06 0.73
C SER A 8 -4.16 -12.29 -0.12
N GLU A 9 -5.33 -12.39 0.50
CA GLU A 9 -6.60 -12.64 -0.19
C GLU A 9 -7.64 -11.57 0.17
N PHE A 10 -8.39 -11.11 -0.83
CA PHE A 10 -9.43 -10.09 -0.73
C PHE A 10 -10.71 -10.60 -1.37
N VAL A 11 -11.79 -10.69 -0.59
CA VAL A 11 -13.08 -11.24 -1.05
C VAL A 11 -14.04 -10.11 -1.39
N TYR A 12 -14.61 -10.16 -2.59
CA TYR A 12 -15.54 -9.16 -3.12
C TYR A 12 -16.87 -9.78 -3.51
N ARG A 13 -17.91 -8.95 -3.54
CA ARG A 13 -19.23 -9.29 -4.06
C ARG A 13 -19.63 -8.28 -5.12
N SER A 14 -20.13 -8.76 -6.25
CA SER A 14 -20.58 -7.94 -7.38
C SER A 14 -22.00 -8.34 -7.79
N GLY A 15 -22.79 -7.35 -8.21
CA GLY A 15 -24.19 -7.53 -8.60
C GLY A 15 -25.18 -7.10 -7.53
N THR A 16 -26.44 -7.47 -7.74
CA THR A 16 -27.57 -7.05 -6.89
C THR A 16 -28.43 -8.26 -6.57
N SER A 17 -28.91 -8.35 -5.34
CA SER A 17 -29.78 -9.47 -4.92
C SER A 17 -30.96 -9.65 -5.89
N PRO A 18 -31.25 -10.88 -6.36
CA PRO A 18 -30.62 -12.15 -5.93
C PRO A 18 -29.34 -12.54 -6.70
N ASP A 19 -28.98 -11.85 -7.78
CA ASP A 19 -27.86 -12.17 -8.67
C ASP A 19 -26.53 -11.58 -8.15
N ILE A 20 -26.00 -12.17 -7.08
CA ILE A 20 -24.72 -11.76 -6.47
C ILE A 20 -23.62 -12.76 -6.81
N TYR A 21 -22.58 -12.30 -7.46
CA TYR A 21 -21.35 -13.05 -7.68
C TYR A 21 -20.36 -12.76 -6.55
N THR A 22 -19.64 -13.77 -6.09
CA THR A 22 -18.52 -13.60 -5.14
C THR A 22 -17.23 -13.92 -5.87
N PHE A 23 -16.15 -13.20 -5.62
CA PHE A 23 -14.84 -13.54 -6.19
C PHE A 23 -13.73 -13.14 -5.24
N THR A 24 -12.58 -13.81 -5.37
CA THR A 24 -11.42 -13.55 -4.54
C THR A 24 -10.26 -13.04 -5.39
N ILE A 25 -9.69 -11.91 -4.99
CA ILE A 25 -8.43 -11.39 -5.55
C ILE A 25 -7.32 -11.82 -4.63
N THR A 26 -6.26 -12.40 -5.19
CA THR A 26 -5.07 -12.77 -4.42
C THR A 26 -3.85 -12.00 -4.89
N SER A 27 -2.97 -11.71 -3.92
CA SER A 27 -1.66 -11.11 -4.15
C SER A 27 -0.58 -12.05 -3.62
N ASP A 28 0.37 -12.41 -4.47
CA ASP A 28 1.54 -13.20 -4.05
C ASP A 28 2.61 -12.35 -3.35
N SER A 29 3.66 -12.99 -2.85
CA SER A 29 4.78 -12.31 -2.21
C SER A 29 5.59 -11.38 -3.14
N GLN A 30 5.33 -11.41 -4.45
CA GLN A 30 5.96 -10.56 -5.47
C GLN A 30 5.04 -9.40 -5.88
N GLY A 31 3.81 -9.33 -5.33
CA GLY A 31 2.82 -8.30 -5.64
C GLY A 31 1.97 -8.59 -6.87
N ASN A 32 2.09 -9.77 -7.50
CA ASN A 32 1.25 -10.10 -8.65
C ASN A 32 -0.19 -10.36 -8.21
N LEU A 33 -1.14 -9.76 -8.92
CA LEU A 33 -2.57 -9.93 -8.67
C LEU A 33 -3.18 -11.00 -9.57
N SER A 34 -4.03 -11.83 -8.99
CA SER A 34 -4.83 -12.82 -9.73
C SER A 34 -6.23 -12.96 -9.14
N VAL A 35 -7.18 -13.39 -9.96
CA VAL A 35 -8.58 -13.64 -9.55
C VAL A 35 -8.80 -15.14 -9.48
N ARG A 36 -9.45 -15.60 -8.41
CA ARG A 36 -9.81 -16.99 -8.17
C ARG A 36 -11.22 -17.09 -7.59
N ASP A 37 -11.76 -18.30 -7.62
CA ASP A 37 -12.99 -18.67 -6.93
C ASP A 37 -14.14 -17.69 -7.23
N ILE A 38 -14.38 -17.43 -8.52
CA ILE A 38 -15.57 -16.69 -8.95
C ILE A 38 -16.76 -17.63 -8.72
N GLU A 39 -17.63 -17.28 -7.81
CA GLU A 39 -18.86 -17.98 -7.47
C GLU A 39 -20.05 -17.31 -8.16
N ASP A 40 -20.93 -18.13 -8.73
CA ASP A 40 -22.20 -17.67 -9.28
C ASP A 40 -23.21 -17.32 -8.16
N PRO A 41 -24.39 -16.77 -8.50
CA PRO A 41 -25.43 -16.45 -7.51
C PRO A 41 -25.95 -17.63 -6.69
N TYR A 42 -25.65 -18.86 -7.12
CA TYR A 42 -26.04 -20.09 -6.43
C TYR A 42 -24.91 -20.65 -5.56
N GLY A 43 -23.74 -19.99 -5.52
CA GLY A 43 -22.58 -20.37 -4.72
C GLY A 43 -21.68 -21.42 -5.38
N PHE A 44 -21.80 -21.64 -6.68
CA PHE A 44 -20.92 -22.55 -7.42
C PHE A 44 -19.74 -21.81 -8.03
N VAL A 45 -18.52 -22.30 -7.77
CA VAL A 45 -17.32 -21.81 -8.45
C VAL A 45 -17.43 -22.14 -9.94
N ILE A 46 -17.39 -21.11 -10.76
CA ILE A 46 -17.49 -21.24 -12.21
C ILE A 46 -16.12 -21.46 -12.84
N SER A 47 -16.12 -22.16 -13.98
CA SER A 47 -14.94 -22.33 -14.81
C SER A 47 -14.44 -20.98 -15.33
N PRO A 48 -13.12 -20.78 -15.47
CA PRO A 48 -12.54 -19.55 -16.05
C PRO A 48 -12.98 -19.29 -17.51
N TYR A 49 -13.55 -20.29 -18.18
CA TYR A 49 -14.08 -20.16 -19.55
C TYR A 49 -15.58 -19.83 -19.59
N THR A 50 -16.26 -19.82 -18.44
CA THR A 50 -17.67 -19.45 -18.35
C THR A 50 -17.81 -17.95 -18.58
N GLN A 51 -18.67 -17.54 -19.52
CA GLN A 51 -18.98 -16.14 -19.72
C GLN A 51 -19.74 -15.59 -18.51
N ILE A 52 -19.13 -14.63 -17.82
CA ILE A 52 -19.78 -13.84 -16.77
C ILE A 52 -20.36 -12.55 -17.36
N PRO A 53 -21.37 -11.95 -16.70
CA PRO A 53 -21.90 -10.65 -17.10
C PRO A 53 -20.80 -9.58 -17.16
N GLN A 54 -20.88 -8.69 -18.14
CA GLN A 54 -19.89 -7.62 -18.32
C GLN A 54 -19.75 -6.71 -17.09
N SER A 55 -20.85 -6.49 -16.36
CA SER A 55 -20.83 -5.74 -15.10
C SER A 55 -19.92 -6.39 -14.05
N VAL A 56 -19.96 -7.71 -13.92
CA VAL A 56 -19.11 -8.46 -12.99
C VAL A 56 -17.64 -8.39 -13.41
N THR A 57 -17.36 -8.50 -14.71
CA THR A 57 -15.98 -8.32 -15.24
C THR A 57 -15.44 -6.92 -14.96
N ALA A 58 -16.27 -5.88 -15.09
CA ALA A 58 -15.89 -4.49 -14.81
C ALA A 58 -15.64 -4.27 -13.30
N ASP A 59 -16.47 -4.88 -12.45
CA ASP A 59 -16.30 -4.84 -11.00
C ASP A 59 -15.02 -5.57 -10.56
N ILE A 60 -14.72 -6.74 -11.14
CA ILE A 60 -13.46 -7.46 -10.91
C ILE A 60 -12.26 -6.58 -11.26
N SER A 61 -12.28 -5.92 -12.43
CA SER A 61 -11.19 -5.05 -12.87
C SER A 61 -11.02 -3.84 -11.93
N SER A 62 -12.13 -3.27 -11.48
CA SER A 62 -12.13 -2.14 -10.53
C SER A 62 -11.60 -2.58 -9.15
N ALA A 63 -12.01 -3.76 -8.68
CA ALA A 63 -11.54 -4.35 -7.43
C ALA A 63 -10.04 -4.68 -7.50
N MET A 64 -9.52 -5.18 -8.63
CA MET A 64 -8.08 -5.38 -8.83
C MET A 64 -7.31 -4.07 -8.73
N SER A 65 -7.78 -3.00 -9.35
CA SER A 65 -7.16 -1.67 -9.23
C SER A 65 -7.21 -1.13 -7.79
N ALA A 66 -8.29 -1.40 -7.05
CA ALA A 66 -8.38 -1.05 -5.63
C ALA A 66 -7.39 -1.84 -4.77
N VAL A 67 -7.23 -3.15 -5.01
CA VAL A 67 -6.23 -3.98 -4.31
C VAL A 67 -4.82 -3.52 -4.64
N GLU A 68 -4.52 -3.23 -5.91
CA GLU A 68 -3.24 -2.65 -6.34
C GLU A 68 -2.95 -1.34 -5.60
N THR A 69 -3.96 -0.46 -5.50
CA THR A 69 -3.85 0.77 -4.72
C THR A 69 -3.54 0.46 -3.26
N ILE A 70 -4.31 -0.42 -2.60
CA ILE A 70 -4.08 -0.80 -1.19
C ILE A 70 -2.66 -1.33 -1.00
N LEU A 71 -2.18 -2.20 -1.88
CA LEU A 71 -0.83 -2.76 -1.82
C LEU A 71 0.24 -1.70 -2.07
N ALA A 72 -0.01 -0.74 -2.95
CA ALA A 72 0.85 0.42 -3.17
C ALA A 72 0.91 1.32 -1.93
N LEU A 73 -0.19 1.54 -1.20
CA LEU A 73 -0.17 2.26 0.09
C LEU A 73 0.64 1.50 1.15
N THR A 74 0.69 0.16 1.08
CA THR A 74 1.51 -0.67 1.98
C THR A 74 2.96 -0.83 1.55
N SER A 75 3.31 -0.47 0.30
CA SER A 75 4.69 -0.31 -0.15
C SER A 75 5.25 0.97 0.47
N ALA A 76 5.52 0.91 1.77
CA ALA A 76 6.04 2.03 2.52
C ALA A 76 7.40 2.43 1.93
N VAL A 77 7.48 3.64 1.37
CA VAL A 77 8.77 4.24 1.07
C VAL A 77 9.44 4.49 2.41
N ASN A 78 10.39 3.63 2.75
CA ASN A 78 11.11 3.69 4.00
C ASN A 78 12.60 3.88 3.78
N GLY A 79 13.29 4.28 4.83
CA GLY A 79 14.71 4.51 4.79
C GLY A 79 15.26 4.96 6.12
N THR A 80 16.57 5.16 6.17
CA THR A 80 17.25 5.69 7.36
C THR A 80 18.13 6.86 6.95
N LEU A 81 17.99 7.96 7.69
CA LEU A 81 18.81 9.15 7.56
C LEU A 81 19.80 9.23 8.72
N THR A 82 21.09 9.26 8.41
CA THR A 82 22.13 9.53 9.41
C THR A 82 22.32 11.03 9.57
N PHE A 83 21.99 11.59 10.73
CA PHE A 83 22.31 12.97 11.10
C PHE A 83 23.73 13.01 11.68
N THR A 84 24.57 13.93 11.21
CA THR A 84 25.94 14.13 11.72
C THR A 84 26.12 15.55 12.24
N ALA A 85 25.60 15.82 13.43
CA ALA A 85 25.52 17.16 14.02
C ALA A 85 24.73 18.15 13.16
N GLU A 86 23.53 17.72 12.72
CA GLU A 86 22.63 18.50 11.87
C GLU A 86 21.28 18.74 12.55
N THR A 87 20.53 19.74 12.09
CA THR A 87 19.19 20.09 12.59
C THR A 87 18.08 19.77 11.60
N SER A 88 18.41 19.47 10.34
CA SER A 88 17.45 19.07 9.33
C SER A 88 18.11 18.21 8.25
N LYS A 89 17.30 17.34 7.62
CA LYS A 89 17.71 16.56 6.47
C LYS A 89 16.53 16.36 5.52
N SER A 90 16.78 16.49 4.22
CA SER A 90 15.79 16.26 3.18
C SER A 90 15.77 14.80 2.76
N VAL A 91 14.58 14.25 2.56
CA VAL A 91 14.33 12.96 1.91
C VAL A 91 13.80 13.26 0.52
N THR A 92 14.40 12.63 -0.49
CA THR A 92 13.92 12.65 -1.87
C THR A 92 13.42 11.27 -2.25
N PHE A 93 12.22 11.20 -2.80
CA PHE A 93 11.66 9.97 -3.33
C PHE A 93 12.31 9.62 -4.67
N ALA A 94 12.42 8.32 -4.96
CA ALA A 94 12.86 7.84 -6.27
C ALA A 94 11.83 8.18 -7.36
N GLU A 95 10.54 8.17 -6.99
CA GLU A 95 9.43 8.52 -7.87
C GLU A 95 8.53 9.57 -7.20
N ALA A 96 7.91 10.42 -8.01
CA ALA A 96 6.98 11.43 -7.51
C ALA A 96 5.65 10.77 -7.12
N PHE A 97 5.12 11.10 -5.95
CA PHE A 97 3.76 10.74 -5.58
C PHE A 97 2.71 11.60 -6.29
N ALA A 98 1.47 11.10 -6.32
CA ALA A 98 0.34 11.81 -6.93
C ALA A 98 0.02 13.14 -6.22
N ASP A 99 0.18 13.19 -4.89
CA ASP A 99 -0.09 14.38 -4.08
C ASP A 99 0.77 14.42 -2.79
N THR A 100 0.52 15.43 -1.94
CA THR A 100 1.27 15.70 -0.70
C THR A 100 0.56 15.20 0.57
N SER A 101 -0.48 14.39 0.46
CA SER A 101 -1.33 13.92 1.57
C SER A 101 -0.74 12.74 2.35
N TYR A 102 0.40 12.19 1.90
CA TYR A 102 1.09 11.08 2.54
C TYR A 102 1.44 11.34 4.01
N ARG A 103 1.42 10.33 4.87
CA ARG A 103 1.84 10.42 6.26
C ARG A 103 3.27 9.93 6.40
N VAL A 104 4.07 10.60 7.22
CA VAL A 104 5.44 10.18 7.51
C VAL A 104 5.55 9.89 9.00
N GLN A 105 5.94 8.67 9.33
CA GLN A 105 6.31 8.27 10.68
C GLN A 105 7.83 8.26 10.78
N THR A 106 8.36 8.74 11.90
CA THR A 106 9.81 8.70 12.17
C THR A 106 10.10 7.80 13.35
N THR A 107 11.19 7.05 13.26
CA THR A 107 11.70 6.19 14.32
C THR A 107 13.14 6.59 14.61
N SER A 108 13.50 6.73 15.87
CA SER A 108 14.86 7.08 16.26
C SER A 108 15.20 6.42 17.60
N ASP A 109 16.48 6.11 17.77
CA ASP A 109 17.06 5.60 19.01
C ASP A 109 17.30 6.70 20.06
N ILE A 110 17.22 7.98 19.67
CA ILE A 110 17.36 9.12 20.56
C ILE A 110 16.02 9.75 20.91
N PHE A 111 15.92 10.25 22.14
CA PHE A 111 14.77 11.00 22.60
C PHE A 111 14.89 12.47 22.17
N ALA A 112 14.58 12.75 20.91
CA ALA A 112 14.54 14.10 20.34
C ALA A 112 13.22 14.35 19.60
N PRO A 113 12.68 15.57 19.62
CA PRO A 113 11.49 15.90 18.83
C PRO A 113 11.87 16.02 17.36
N PHE A 114 11.24 15.20 16.52
CA PHE A 114 11.33 15.26 15.06
C PHE A 114 10.00 15.75 14.49
N ARG A 115 10.07 16.66 13.52
CA ARG A 115 8.90 17.14 12.77
C ARG A 115 9.15 17.07 11.28
N ILE A 116 8.06 16.90 10.53
CA ILE A 116 8.09 16.83 9.07
C ILE A 116 7.66 18.19 8.51
N THR A 117 8.48 18.75 7.64
CA THR A 117 8.25 20.04 6.97
C THR A 117 8.47 19.91 5.47
N ASN A 118 8.09 20.95 4.70
CA ASN A 118 8.34 21.04 3.25
C ASN A 118 7.91 19.79 2.46
N LYS A 119 6.71 19.28 2.74
CA LYS A 119 6.15 18.13 2.00
C LYS A 119 5.86 18.53 0.56
N THR A 120 6.48 17.82 -0.37
CA THR A 120 6.28 17.91 -1.81
C THR A 120 5.97 16.52 -2.37
N VAL A 121 5.51 16.45 -3.62
CA VAL A 121 5.32 15.17 -4.32
C VAL A 121 6.64 14.41 -4.53
N LEU A 122 7.79 15.07 -4.40
CA LEU A 122 9.13 14.48 -4.59
C LEU A 122 9.85 14.19 -3.28
N GLY A 123 9.26 14.48 -2.12
CA GLY A 123 9.93 14.29 -0.84
C GLY A 123 9.52 15.29 0.22
N PHE A 124 10.23 15.25 1.35
CA PHE A 124 9.96 16.06 2.53
C PHE A 124 11.25 16.37 3.29
N THR A 125 11.16 17.19 4.33
CA THR A 125 12.28 17.48 5.24
C THR A 125 11.96 17.00 6.65
N ILE A 126 12.87 16.27 7.26
CA ILE A 126 12.85 15.96 8.70
C ILE A 126 13.63 17.06 9.39
N GLN A 127 13.02 17.71 10.38
CA GLN A 127 13.65 18.72 11.22
C GLN A 127 13.68 18.25 12.67
N ALA A 128 14.87 18.27 13.26
CA ALA A 128 15.09 18.02 14.68
C ALA A 128 14.96 19.34 15.47
N GLY A 129 14.48 19.26 16.71
CA GLY A 129 14.38 20.43 17.60
C GLY A 129 15.73 20.96 18.11
N ALA A 130 16.81 20.20 17.93
CA ALA A 130 18.18 20.56 18.29
C ALA A 130 19.17 19.86 17.34
N THR A 131 20.44 20.22 17.44
CA THR A 131 21.51 19.53 16.72
C THR A 131 21.64 18.10 17.23
N VAL A 132 21.47 17.11 16.35
CA VAL A 132 21.48 15.69 16.71
C VAL A 132 22.52 14.92 15.91
N THR A 133 23.03 13.84 16.51
CA THR A 133 23.86 12.83 15.82
C THR A 133 23.24 11.48 16.09
N ALA A 134 22.46 10.98 15.14
CA ALA A 134 21.67 9.76 15.29
C ALA A 134 21.21 9.24 13.93
N ASN A 135 20.77 7.98 13.92
CA ASN A 135 20.06 7.41 12.78
C ASN A 135 18.55 7.59 12.99
N VAL A 136 17.89 8.20 12.02
CA VAL A 136 16.45 8.43 12.03
C VAL A 136 15.84 7.63 10.89
N GLY A 137 15.13 6.57 11.25
CA GLY A 137 14.26 5.84 10.33
C GLY A 137 13.04 6.67 9.96
N TYR A 138 12.58 6.51 8.72
CA TYR A 138 11.30 7.05 8.29
C TYR A 138 10.51 6.00 7.52
N ASP A 139 9.20 6.07 7.67
CA ASP A 139 8.22 5.28 6.92
C ASP A 139 7.19 6.24 6.34
N VAL A 140 6.99 6.17 5.02
CA VAL A 140 5.99 6.98 4.32
C VAL A 140 4.81 6.11 3.90
N PHE A 141 3.62 6.53 4.31
CA PHE A 141 2.35 5.93 4.00
C PHE A 141 1.60 6.88 3.08
N VAL A 142 1.31 6.45 1.85
CA VAL A 142 0.53 7.25 0.91
C VAL A 142 -0.96 7.05 1.20
#